data_AF-A0A2D6RPA4-F1
#
_entry.id   AF-A0A2D6RPA4-F1
#
_cell.length_a   1.000
_cell.length_b   1.000
_cell.length_c   1.000
_cell.angle_alpha   90.00
_cell.angle_beta   90.00
_cell.angle_gamma   90.00
#
_symmetry.space_group_name_H-M   'P 1'
#
loop_
_entity.id
_entity.type
_entity.pdbx_description
1 polymer ?
#
loop_
_entity_poly.entity_id
_entity_poly.type
_entity_poly.pdbx_seq_one_letter_code
_entity_poly.pdbx_strand_id
1 'polypeptide(L)'
;MEVCYKCGISEEKAGLFDVILIEGVSKICRNCSSKEDIPIIKKPNVFKIKESQKKQTVYDRISKISGVSRKQDIPKQEKELLEKQETTLKDIIDRNFRANFKHEKKSKDDLIKNFHWIIMRARRARKLTQEQLAKAIGEPDLAIKMAEKGIISEDNYKIIKKIENYLRIRLLKKEVIEELNKQSKEIVFDEDTKKTLTIEDLQRMKEEREAKILGDLKEDLPKDETDDLISSKD
;
A
#
# COMPACT_ATOMS: atom_id res chain seq x y z
N MET A 1 11.55 -46.30 -40.03
CA MET A 1 12.40 -45.56 -39.08
C MET A 1 12.85 -44.30 -39.74
N GLU A 2 12.65 -43.17 -39.09
CA GLU A 2 13.09 -41.89 -39.64
C GLU A 2 14.51 -41.60 -39.17
N VAL A 3 15.36 -41.14 -40.11
CA VAL A 3 16.78 -40.90 -39.89
C VAL A 3 17.14 -39.50 -40.34
N CYS A 4 18.17 -38.94 -39.73
CA CYS A 4 18.73 -37.67 -40.18
C CYS A 4 19.27 -37.80 -41.61
N TYR A 5 18.80 -36.92 -42.51
CA TYR A 5 19.25 -36.86 -43.91
C TYR A 5 20.78 -36.78 -44.04
N LYS A 6 21.46 -36.08 -43.13
CA LYS A 6 22.91 -35.81 -43.25
C LYS A 6 23.81 -36.79 -42.50
N CYS A 7 23.45 -37.16 -41.26
CA CYS A 7 24.31 -38.01 -40.42
C CYS A 7 23.78 -39.42 -40.17
N GLY A 8 22.59 -39.76 -40.68
CA GLY A 8 22.00 -41.09 -40.52
C GLY A 8 21.62 -41.47 -39.09
N ILE A 9 21.71 -40.54 -38.12
CA ILE A 9 21.30 -40.80 -36.74
C ILE A 9 19.79 -41.06 -36.67
N SER A 10 19.41 -42.10 -35.93
CA SER A 10 18.02 -42.46 -35.67
C SER A 10 17.35 -41.56 -34.63
N GLU A 11 16.03 -41.47 -34.71
CA GLU A 11 15.17 -40.69 -33.81
C GLU A 11 15.33 -41.07 -32.32
N GLU A 12 15.76 -42.30 -32.02
CA GLU A 12 16.00 -42.79 -30.65
C GLU A 12 17.22 -42.14 -29.98
N LYS A 13 18.23 -41.74 -30.78
CA LYS A 13 19.49 -41.18 -30.26
C LYS A 13 19.51 -39.65 -30.30
N ALA A 14 18.69 -39.02 -31.13
CA ALA A 14 18.60 -37.58 -31.23
C ALA A 14 17.21 -37.13 -31.71
N GLY A 15 16.73 -36.01 -31.16
CA GLY A 15 15.51 -35.36 -31.65
C GLY A 15 15.70 -34.90 -33.09
N LEU A 16 14.83 -35.40 -33.98
CA LEU A 16 14.78 -35.01 -35.38
C LEU A 16 13.74 -33.90 -35.59
N PHE A 17 14.01 -33.05 -36.56
CA PHE A 17 13.20 -31.89 -36.91
C PHE A 17 12.88 -31.87 -38.38
N ASP A 18 11.67 -31.43 -38.72
CA ASP A 18 11.23 -31.30 -40.10
C ASP A 18 11.87 -30.07 -40.75
N VAL A 19 12.36 -30.28 -41.97
CA VAL A 19 13.08 -29.31 -42.80
C VAL A 19 12.57 -29.39 -44.23
N ILE A 20 12.60 -28.26 -44.94
CA ILE A 20 12.33 -28.21 -46.39
C ILE A 20 13.66 -28.24 -47.16
N LEU A 21 13.85 -29.27 -47.97
CA LEU A 21 14.91 -29.39 -48.97
C LEU A 21 14.30 -29.29 -50.38
N ILE A 22 15.15 -29.22 -51.40
CA ILE A 22 14.74 -29.19 -52.82
C ILE A 22 13.97 -30.47 -53.18
N GLU A 23 14.32 -31.60 -52.58
CA GLU A 23 13.73 -32.92 -52.80
C GLU A 23 12.43 -33.15 -52.00
N GLY A 24 12.03 -32.19 -51.14
CA GLY A 24 10.83 -32.27 -50.31
C GLY A 24 11.09 -32.08 -48.82
N VAL A 25 10.15 -32.53 -48.00
CA VAL A 25 10.24 -32.43 -46.53
C VAL A 25 11.02 -33.62 -45.98
N SER A 26 12.14 -33.35 -45.32
CA SER A 26 13.04 -34.35 -44.74
C SER A 26 13.35 -34.05 -43.28
N LYS A 27 13.81 -35.07 -42.53
CA LYS A 27 14.19 -34.93 -41.11
C LYS A 27 15.68 -34.67 -40.94
N ILE A 28 16.02 -33.73 -40.06
CA ILE A 28 17.41 -33.41 -39.68
C ILE A 28 17.58 -33.37 -38.15
N CYS A 29 18.77 -33.70 -37.64
CA CYS A 29 19.08 -33.50 -36.23
C CYS A 29 19.52 -32.04 -35.95
N ARG A 30 19.43 -31.59 -34.69
CA ARG A 30 19.86 -30.22 -34.29
C ARG A 30 21.30 -29.90 -34.70
N ASN A 31 22.22 -30.85 -34.49
CA ASN A 31 23.64 -30.63 -34.80
C ASN A 31 23.88 -30.41 -36.30
N CYS A 32 23.14 -31.10 -37.18
CA CYS A 32 23.27 -30.91 -38.61
C CYS A 32 22.58 -29.63 -39.09
N SER A 33 21.43 -29.27 -38.50
CA SER A 33 20.77 -27.99 -38.80
C SER A 33 21.65 -26.79 -38.44
N SER A 34 22.30 -26.78 -37.28
CA SER A 34 23.18 -25.68 -36.86
C SER A 34 24.48 -25.57 -37.64
N LYS A 35 24.94 -26.64 -38.29
CA LYS A 35 26.16 -26.62 -39.12
C LYS A 35 25.92 -26.12 -40.54
N GLU A 36 24.71 -26.36 -41.05
CA GLU A 36 24.34 -26.09 -42.43
C GLU A 36 23.38 -24.90 -42.55
N ASP A 37 23.11 -24.22 -41.44
CA ASP A 37 22.14 -23.12 -41.32
C ASP A 37 20.77 -23.45 -41.92
N ILE A 38 20.35 -24.71 -41.78
CA ILE A 38 19.08 -25.18 -42.32
C ILE A 38 17.96 -24.82 -41.33
N PRO A 39 16.93 -24.06 -41.76
CA PRO A 39 15.87 -23.60 -40.86
C PRO A 39 14.97 -24.74 -40.40
N ILE A 40 14.82 -24.88 -39.09
CA ILE A 40 13.94 -25.88 -38.46
C ILE A 40 12.51 -25.36 -38.43
N ILE A 41 11.57 -26.16 -38.95
CA ILE A 41 10.14 -25.87 -38.87
C ILE A 41 9.58 -26.47 -37.59
N LYS A 42 9.21 -25.62 -36.65
CA LYS A 42 8.49 -26.05 -35.45
C LYS A 42 7.01 -26.13 -35.78
N LYS A 43 6.42 -27.33 -35.70
CA LYS A 43 4.96 -27.48 -35.79
C LYS A 43 4.31 -26.61 -34.71
N PRO A 44 3.37 -25.71 -35.07
CA PRO A 44 2.71 -24.88 -34.08
C PRO A 44 1.92 -25.78 -33.11
N ASN A 45 2.12 -25.54 -31.81
CA ASN A 45 1.38 -26.24 -30.77
C ASN A 45 -0.13 -25.96 -30.95
N VAL A 46 -0.98 -26.98 -30.77
CA VAL A 46 -2.44 -26.91 -30.95
C VAL A 46 -3.06 -25.73 -30.20
N PHE A 47 -2.50 -25.37 -29.05
CA PHE A 47 -2.91 -24.22 -28.26
C PHE A 47 -2.71 -22.87 -29.00
N LYS A 48 -1.60 -22.70 -29.73
CA LYS A 48 -1.31 -21.49 -30.50
C LYS A 48 -2.26 -21.32 -31.70
N ILE A 49 -2.71 -22.43 -32.28
CA ILE A 49 -3.68 -22.43 -33.38
C ILE A 49 -5.07 -22.01 -32.86
N LYS A 50 -5.47 -22.48 -31.67
CA LYS A 50 -6.73 -22.04 -31.05
C LYS A 50 -6.73 -20.56 -30.68
N GLU A 51 -5.59 -20.00 -30.27
CA GLU A 51 -5.47 -18.57 -29.96
C GLU A 51 -5.55 -17.69 -31.20
N SER A 52 -4.98 -18.12 -32.33
CA SER A 52 -5.06 -17.35 -33.58
C SER A 52 -6.47 -17.36 -34.20
N GLN A 53 -7.27 -18.40 -33.93
CA GLN A 53 -8.66 -18.48 -34.38
C GLN A 53 -9.64 -17.64 -33.54
N LYS A 54 -9.24 -17.15 -32.35
CA LYS A 54 -10.09 -16.28 -31.54
C LYS A 54 -10.16 -14.89 -32.19
N LYS A 55 -11.38 -14.42 -32.49
CA LYS A 55 -11.62 -13.04 -32.95
C LYS A 55 -11.20 -12.07 -31.85
N GLN A 56 -10.13 -11.32 -32.08
CA GLN A 56 -9.67 -10.29 -31.16
C GLN A 56 -10.60 -9.08 -31.22
N THR A 57 -11.01 -8.58 -30.05
CA THR A 57 -11.80 -7.34 -29.96
C THR A 57 -10.93 -6.12 -30.29
N VAL A 58 -11.57 -4.99 -30.57
CA VAL A 58 -10.85 -3.70 -30.75
C VAL A 58 -9.99 -3.39 -29.52
N TYR A 59 -10.51 -3.66 -28.32
CA TYR A 59 -9.78 -3.47 -27.08
C TYR A 59 -8.54 -4.38 -26.99
N ASP A 60 -8.65 -5.66 -27.36
CA ASP A 60 -7.50 -6.60 -27.36
C ASP A 60 -6.35 -6.10 -28.24
N ARG A 61 -6.70 -5.52 -29.40
CA ARG A 61 -5.72 -4.95 -30.32
C ARG A 61 -5.02 -3.74 -29.71
N ILE A 62 -5.78 -2.85 -29.09
CA ILE A 62 -5.23 -1.66 -28.42
C ILE A 62 -4.30 -2.05 -27.27
N SER A 63 -4.69 -3.01 -26.42
CA SER A 63 -3.84 -3.49 -25.32
C SER A 63 -2.52 -4.12 -25.79
N LYS A 64 -2.54 -4.86 -26.91
CA LYS A 64 -1.31 -5.42 -27.49
C LYS A 64 -0.38 -4.34 -28.04
N ILE A 65 -0.93 -3.29 -28.65
CA ILE A 65 -0.15 -2.20 -29.23
C ILE A 65 0.45 -1.31 -28.14
N SER A 66 -0.29 -1.08 -27.05
CA SER A 66 0.15 -0.19 -25.97
C SER A 66 1.11 -0.85 -24.97
N GLY A 67 1.35 -2.16 -25.06
CA GLY A 67 2.13 -2.91 -24.06
C GLY A 67 1.46 -3.00 -22.69
N VAL A 68 0.22 -2.54 -22.55
CA VAL A 68 -0.54 -2.60 -21.30
C VAL A 68 -1.29 -3.94 -21.26
N SER A 69 -0.67 -4.93 -20.62
CA SER A 69 -1.26 -6.24 -20.39
C SER A 69 -2.57 -6.11 -19.62
N ARG A 70 -3.59 -6.88 -20.02
CA ARG A 70 -4.84 -6.94 -19.25
C ARG A 70 -4.54 -7.47 -17.85
N LYS A 71 -5.25 -6.94 -16.84
CA LYS A 71 -5.25 -7.47 -15.46
C LYS A 71 -5.61 -8.97 -15.37
N GLN A 72 -6.15 -9.56 -16.45
CA GLN A 72 -6.48 -10.98 -16.56
C GLN A 72 -5.27 -11.85 -16.92
N ASP A 73 -4.21 -11.28 -17.50
CA ASP A 73 -2.98 -12.00 -17.89
C ASP A 73 -1.89 -11.90 -16.82
N ILE A 74 -2.14 -11.16 -15.73
CA ILE A 74 -1.21 -11.07 -14.59
C ILE A 74 -1.27 -12.42 -13.85
N PRO A 75 -0.15 -13.16 -13.73
CA PRO A 75 -0.13 -14.39 -12.93
C PRO A 75 -0.62 -14.10 -11.51
N LYS A 76 -1.43 -15.00 -10.93
CA LYS A 76 -2.05 -14.82 -9.60
C LYS A 76 -1.09 -14.28 -8.54
N GLN A 77 0.18 -14.69 -8.59
CA GLN A 77 1.23 -14.25 -7.68
C GLN A 77 1.55 -12.76 -7.79
N GLU A 78 1.59 -12.20 -8.99
CA GLU A 78 1.91 -10.79 -9.24
C GLU A 78 0.71 -9.90 -8.91
N LYS A 79 -0.52 -10.41 -9.11
CA LYS A 79 -1.74 -9.74 -8.65
C LYS A 79 -1.82 -9.67 -7.12
N GLU A 80 -1.48 -10.75 -6.41
CA GLU A 80 -1.38 -10.73 -4.95
C GLU A 80 -0.27 -9.79 -4.43
N LEU A 81 0.83 -9.65 -5.17
CA LEU A 81 1.91 -8.72 -4.82
C LEU A 81 1.48 -7.26 -5.02
N LEU A 82 0.77 -6.95 -6.09
CA LEU A 82 0.18 -5.63 -6.33
C LEU A 82 -0.89 -5.30 -5.29
N GLU A 83 -1.76 -6.24 -4.93
CA GLU A 83 -2.75 -6.07 -3.85
C GLU A 83 -2.08 -5.87 -2.47
N LYS A 84 -0.89 -6.46 -2.23
CA LYS A 84 -0.08 -6.18 -1.03
C LYS A 84 0.57 -4.79 -1.06
N GLN A 85 0.85 -4.26 -2.25
CA GLN A 85 1.47 -2.94 -2.46
C GLN A 85 0.43 -1.81 -2.47
N GLU A 86 -0.82 -2.08 -2.82
CA GLU A 86 -1.94 -1.14 -2.70
C GLU A 86 -2.36 -1.00 -1.21
N THR A 87 -1.48 -0.43 -0.38
CA THR A 87 -1.82 -0.12 1.00
C THR A 87 -2.79 1.04 1.00
N THR A 88 -4.02 0.79 1.41
CA THR A 88 -4.98 1.89 1.54
C THR A 88 -4.53 2.83 2.66
N LEU A 89 -4.88 4.12 2.57
CA LEU A 89 -4.58 5.09 3.63
C LEU A 89 -5.04 4.60 5.01
N LYS A 90 -6.13 3.83 5.06
CA LYS A 90 -6.62 3.17 6.27
C LYS A 90 -5.61 2.18 6.85
N ASP A 91 -4.96 1.37 6.01
CA ASP A 91 -3.97 0.38 6.45
C ASP A 91 -2.73 1.04 7.03
N ILE A 92 -2.33 2.20 6.50
CA ILE A 92 -1.19 2.98 7.01
C ILE A 92 -1.53 3.55 8.39
N ILE A 93 -2.71 4.14 8.55
CA ILE A 93 -3.20 4.66 9.84
C ILE A 93 -3.26 3.52 10.87
N ASP A 94 -3.82 2.37 10.48
CA ASP A 94 -3.92 1.21 11.36
C ASP A 94 -2.55 0.65 11.76
N ARG A 95 -1.57 0.63 10.85
CA ARG A 95 -0.19 0.23 11.19
C ARG A 95 0.46 1.16 12.19
N ASN A 96 0.37 2.47 11.97
CA ASN A 96 0.89 3.48 12.91
C ASN A 96 0.20 3.36 14.27
N PHE A 97 -1.12 3.14 14.25
CA PHE A 97 -1.88 2.94 15.48
C PHE A 97 -1.43 1.66 16.21
N ARG A 98 -1.15 0.55 15.53
CA ARG A 98 -0.62 -0.67 16.17
C ARG A 98 0.77 -0.50 16.74
N ALA A 99 1.65 0.25 16.07
CA ALA A 99 3.01 0.49 16.55
C ALA A 99 2.99 1.18 17.93
N ASN A 100 2.07 2.11 18.14
CA ASN A 100 1.89 2.86 19.39
C ASN A 100 1.29 2.02 20.54
N PHE A 101 0.88 0.76 20.30
CA PHE A 101 0.25 -0.11 21.30
C PHE A 101 1.14 -1.30 21.70
N LYS A 102 2.37 -1.40 21.17
CA LYS A 102 3.32 -2.46 21.56
C LYS A 102 3.84 -2.30 22.98
N HIS A 103 3.58 -1.17 23.63
CA HIS A 103 4.01 -0.90 24.99
C HIS A 103 2.83 -1.00 25.96
N GLU A 104 2.92 -2.03 26.80
CA GLU A 104 2.40 -2.12 28.16
C GLU A 104 0.91 -2.45 28.37
N LYS A 105 0.66 -3.72 28.75
CA LYS A 105 -0.52 -4.14 29.51
C LYS A 105 -0.43 -3.67 30.97
N LYS A 106 -0.23 -2.38 31.21
CA LYS A 106 -0.44 -1.85 32.55
C LYS A 106 -1.94 -1.78 32.80
N SER A 107 -2.40 -2.48 33.83
CA SER A 107 -3.78 -2.38 34.30
C SER A 107 -4.01 -0.95 34.75
N LYS A 108 -4.79 -0.17 33.99
CA LYS A 108 -5.16 1.17 34.38
C LYS A 108 -6.16 1.10 35.53
N ASP A 109 -5.72 1.49 36.72
CA ASP A 109 -6.60 1.65 37.87
C ASP A 109 -7.54 2.86 37.73
N ASP A 110 -7.30 3.74 36.75
CA ASP A 110 -8.08 4.96 36.52
C ASP A 110 -9.48 4.72 35.92
N LEU A 111 -9.67 3.55 35.29
CA LEU A 111 -10.91 3.17 34.61
C LEU A 111 -11.79 2.30 35.49
N ILE A 112 -13.10 2.37 35.25
CA ILE A 112 -14.07 1.49 35.90
C ILE A 112 -13.78 0.03 35.51
N LYS A 113 -13.92 -0.89 36.47
CA LYS A 113 -13.80 -2.32 36.23
C LYS A 113 -14.72 -2.74 35.08
N ASN A 114 -14.19 -3.52 34.14
CA ASN A 114 -14.93 -4.00 32.96
C ASN A 114 -15.45 -2.89 32.03
N PHE A 115 -14.76 -1.75 31.94
CA PHE A 115 -15.11 -0.65 31.03
C PHE A 115 -15.40 -1.13 29.59
N HIS A 116 -14.66 -2.12 29.10
CA HIS A 116 -14.82 -2.67 27.74
C HIS A 116 -16.22 -3.27 27.48
N TRP A 117 -16.83 -3.92 28.49
CA TRP A 117 -18.21 -4.41 28.41
C TRP A 117 -19.22 -3.27 28.38
N ILE A 118 -18.96 -2.20 29.13
CA ILE A 118 -19.83 -1.02 29.19
C ILE A 118 -19.86 -0.34 27.82
N ILE A 119 -18.69 -0.18 27.18
CA ILE A 119 -18.58 0.36 25.82
C ILE A 119 -19.36 -0.53 24.83
N MET A 120 -19.11 -1.84 24.84
CA MET A 120 -19.82 -2.78 23.96
C MET A 120 -21.33 -2.71 24.14
N ARG A 121 -21.80 -2.72 25.40
CA ARG A 121 -23.23 -2.68 25.72
C ARG A 121 -23.88 -1.37 25.27
N ALA A 122 -23.24 -0.23 25.54
CA ALA A 122 -23.75 1.08 25.16
C ALA A 122 -23.80 1.26 23.64
N ARG A 123 -22.79 0.77 22.91
CA ARG A 123 -22.81 0.77 21.44
C ARG A 123 -23.96 -0.08 20.90
N ARG A 124 -24.13 -1.31 21.41
CA ARG A 124 -25.21 -2.22 21.00
C ARG A 124 -26.60 -1.66 21.30
N ALA A 125 -26.77 -0.98 22.44
CA ALA A 125 -28.02 -0.31 22.80
C ALA A 125 -28.41 0.75 21.75
N ARG A 126 -27.43 1.39 21.11
CA ARG A 126 -27.64 2.36 20.01
C ARG A 126 -27.65 1.74 18.62
N LYS A 127 -27.54 0.41 18.50
CA LYS A 127 -27.50 -0.35 17.23
C LYS A 127 -26.41 0.12 16.25
N LEU A 128 -25.29 0.60 16.76
CA LEU A 128 -24.16 1.07 15.94
C LEU A 128 -23.17 -0.06 15.67
N THR A 129 -22.63 -0.13 14.45
CA THR A 129 -21.45 -0.96 14.15
C THR A 129 -20.19 -0.31 14.71
N GLN A 130 -19.09 -1.07 14.81
CA GLN A 130 -17.80 -0.52 15.24
C GLN A 130 -17.31 0.58 14.28
N GLU A 131 -17.51 0.38 12.97
CA GLU A 131 -17.13 1.35 11.92
C GLU A 131 -17.97 2.62 11.99
N GLN A 132 -19.27 2.50 12.25
CA GLN A 132 -20.15 3.66 12.39
C GLN A 132 -19.77 4.49 13.62
N LEU A 133 -19.44 3.84 14.74
CA LEU A 133 -18.97 4.53 15.93
C LEU A 133 -17.63 5.23 15.69
N ALA A 134 -16.70 4.58 14.97
CA ALA A 134 -15.40 5.15 14.61
C ALA A 134 -15.55 6.40 13.75
N LYS A 135 -16.37 6.31 12.71
CA LYS A 135 -16.70 7.47 11.85
C LYS A 135 -17.35 8.61 12.64
N ALA A 136 -18.26 8.30 13.56
CA ALA A 136 -18.95 9.33 14.35
C ALA A 136 -18.01 10.05 15.34
N ILE A 137 -16.98 9.35 15.82
CA ILE A 137 -16.00 9.88 16.77
C ILE A 137 -14.76 10.49 16.07
N GLY A 138 -14.55 10.16 14.79
CA GLY A 138 -13.38 10.57 14.01
C GLY A 138 -12.11 9.84 14.45
N GLU A 139 -12.23 8.55 14.79
CA GLU A 139 -11.12 7.68 15.23
C GLU A 139 -11.08 6.42 14.36
N PRO A 140 -9.93 5.72 14.24
CA PRO A 140 -9.84 4.52 13.41
C PRO A 140 -10.65 3.36 14.00
N ASP A 141 -11.21 2.52 13.14
CA ASP A 141 -12.01 1.34 13.52
C ASP A 141 -11.25 0.42 14.48
N LEU A 142 -9.93 0.34 14.29
CA LEU A 142 -9.03 -0.44 15.13
C LEU A 142 -9.02 0.06 16.58
N ALA A 143 -9.08 1.38 16.82
CA ALA A 143 -9.07 1.94 18.16
C ALA A 143 -10.28 1.45 18.98
N ILE A 144 -11.46 1.44 18.36
CA ILE A 144 -12.68 0.95 19.00
C ILE A 144 -12.62 -0.55 19.23
N LYS A 145 -12.13 -1.31 18.23
CA LYS A 145 -11.91 -2.76 18.39
C LYS A 145 -10.98 -3.07 19.57
N MET A 146 -9.95 -2.26 19.79
CA MET A 146 -9.04 -2.43 20.91
C MET A 146 -9.67 -2.00 22.24
N ALA A 147 -10.39 -0.88 22.28
CA ALA A 147 -11.11 -0.43 23.48
C ALA A 147 -12.16 -1.45 23.94
N GLU A 148 -12.90 -2.06 23.01
CA GLU A 148 -13.86 -3.13 23.29
C GLU A 148 -13.19 -4.44 23.74
N LYS A 149 -11.91 -4.65 23.39
CA LYS A 149 -11.09 -5.76 23.90
C LYS A 149 -10.42 -5.45 25.25
N GLY A 150 -10.59 -4.24 25.77
CA GLY A 150 -9.98 -3.80 27.02
C GLY A 150 -8.54 -3.32 26.90
N ILE A 151 -8.06 -3.02 25.69
CA ILE A 151 -6.70 -2.55 25.43
C ILE A 151 -6.77 -1.07 25.04
N ILE A 152 -6.20 -0.18 25.87
CA ILE A 152 -6.14 1.26 25.62
C ILE A 152 -4.77 1.80 26.05
N SER A 153 -3.99 2.38 25.15
CA SER A 153 -2.71 3.04 25.49
C SER A 153 -2.88 4.22 26.46
N GLU A 154 -1.84 4.54 27.23
CA GLU A 154 -1.82 5.58 28.27
C GLU A 154 -2.25 6.96 27.75
N ASP A 155 -1.77 7.38 26.59
CA ASP A 155 -2.07 8.70 26.01
C ASP A 155 -3.50 8.87 25.44
N ASN A 156 -4.30 7.80 25.42
CA ASN A 156 -5.61 7.79 24.75
C ASN A 156 -6.79 8.22 25.64
N TYR A 157 -6.56 9.00 26.70
CA TYR A 157 -7.66 9.66 27.45
C TYR A 157 -8.58 10.49 26.53
N LYS A 158 -8.01 11.05 25.45
CA LYS A 158 -8.77 11.75 24.41
C LYS A 158 -9.82 10.84 23.76
N ILE A 159 -9.47 9.60 23.44
CA ILE A 159 -10.39 8.62 22.84
C ILE A 159 -11.47 8.25 23.84
N ILE A 160 -11.11 8.00 25.10
CA ILE A 160 -12.08 7.65 26.16
C ILE A 160 -13.09 8.78 26.34
N LYS A 161 -12.63 10.03 26.46
CA LYS A 161 -13.50 11.21 26.60
C LYS A 161 -14.43 11.37 25.39
N LYS A 162 -13.94 11.12 24.19
CA LYS A 162 -14.78 11.12 22.98
C LYS A 162 -15.85 10.02 23.02
N ILE A 163 -15.49 8.81 23.43
CA ILE A 163 -16.43 7.68 23.59
C ILE A 163 -17.48 7.99 24.67
N GLU A 164 -17.05 8.51 25.82
CA GLU A 164 -17.95 8.94 26.91
C GLU A 164 -18.94 10.00 26.44
N ASN A 165 -18.46 11.04 25.75
CA ASN A 165 -19.29 12.12 25.23
C ASN A 165 -20.31 11.60 24.21
N TYR A 166 -19.87 10.75 23.28
CA TYR A 166 -20.74 10.24 22.23
C TYR A 166 -21.79 9.26 22.79
N LEU A 167 -21.35 8.25 23.55
CA LEU A 167 -22.22 7.22 24.11
C LEU A 167 -22.99 7.68 25.36
N ARG A 168 -22.63 8.85 25.93
CA ARG A 168 -23.16 9.41 27.19
C ARG A 168 -23.00 8.44 28.36
N ILE A 169 -21.84 7.81 28.43
CA ILE A 169 -21.46 6.87 29.51
C ILE A 169 -20.32 7.46 30.33
N ARG A 170 -20.16 6.98 31.56
CA ARG A 170 -19.00 7.30 32.41
C ARG A 170 -18.13 6.05 32.51
N LEU A 171 -16.86 6.18 32.14
CA LEU A 171 -15.83 5.13 32.12
C LEU A 171 -14.68 5.46 33.08
N LEU A 172 -14.40 6.75 33.30
CA LEU A 172 -13.41 7.23 34.26
C LEU A 172 -13.94 7.20 35.70
N LYS A 173 -13.07 6.86 36.66
CA LYS A 173 -13.37 7.00 38.09
C LYS A 173 -13.44 8.48 38.49
N LYS A 174 -14.26 8.79 39.51
CA LYS A 174 -14.49 10.17 39.96
C LYS A 174 -13.21 10.87 40.42
N GLU A 175 -12.32 10.14 41.09
CA GLU A 175 -11.04 10.63 41.60
C GLU A 175 -10.16 11.24 40.48
N VAL A 176 -10.04 10.53 39.36
CA VAL A 176 -9.24 10.95 38.20
C VAL A 176 -9.86 12.15 37.47
N ILE A 177 -11.19 12.24 37.44
CA ILE A 177 -11.90 13.36 36.83
C ILE A 177 -11.61 14.67 37.59
N GLU A 178 -11.51 14.60 38.92
CA GLU A 178 -11.20 15.76 39.76
C GLU A 178 -9.76 16.24 39.57
N GLU A 179 -8.81 15.33 39.39
CA GLU A 179 -7.41 15.66 39.08
C GLU A 179 -7.26 16.34 37.71
N LEU A 180 -7.89 15.79 36.68
CA LEU A 180 -7.86 16.39 35.32
C LEU A 180 -8.53 17.78 35.28
N ASN A 181 -9.58 17.99 36.08
CA ASN A 181 -10.24 19.28 36.18
C ASN A 181 -9.46 20.31 37.01
N LYS A 182 -8.56 19.88 37.91
CA LYS A 182 -7.64 20.78 38.62
C LYS A 182 -6.55 21.29 37.69
N GLN A 183 -5.93 20.39 36.90
CA GLN A 183 -4.86 20.77 35.96
C GLN A 183 -5.32 21.72 34.85
N SER A 184 -6.56 21.56 34.34
CA SER A 184 -7.09 22.44 33.30
C SER A 184 -7.45 23.86 33.77
N LYS A 185 -7.48 24.11 35.08
CA LYS A 185 -7.71 25.44 35.65
C LYS A 185 -6.43 26.26 35.86
N GLU A 186 -5.25 25.65 35.72
CA GLU A 186 -3.95 26.34 35.81
C GLU A 186 -3.39 26.75 34.44
N ILE A 187 -4.24 27.22 33.53
CA ILE A 187 -3.76 28.10 32.45
C ILE A 187 -3.82 29.52 33.01
N VAL A 188 -2.81 29.88 33.79
CA VAL A 188 -2.57 31.28 34.16
C VAL A 188 -2.16 31.99 32.87
N PHE A 189 -3.10 32.70 32.26
CA PHE A 189 -2.75 33.66 31.23
C PHE A 189 -2.11 34.85 31.92
N ASP A 190 -0.78 34.89 31.96
CA ASP A 190 -0.05 36.10 32.35
C ASP A 190 -0.40 37.22 31.37
N GLU A 191 -1.26 38.14 31.80
CA GLU A 191 -1.67 39.31 31.01
C GLU A 191 -0.49 40.17 30.57
N ASP A 192 0.65 40.07 31.27
CA ASP A 192 1.88 40.79 30.97
C ASP A 192 2.57 40.30 29.68
N THR A 193 2.41 39.03 29.30
CA THR A 193 3.00 38.49 28.06
C THR A 193 2.22 38.89 26.80
N LYS A 194 0.96 39.33 26.93
CA LYS A 194 0.13 39.78 25.80
C LYS A 194 0.53 41.17 25.30
N LYS A 195 1.25 41.97 26.10
CA LYS A 195 1.66 43.33 25.73
C LYS A 195 3.01 43.38 24.99
N THR A 196 3.79 42.30 25.01
CA THR A 196 5.16 42.24 24.47
C THR A 196 5.29 41.48 23.14
N LEU A 197 4.26 40.74 22.71
CA LEU A 197 4.26 40.10 21.40
C LEU A 197 3.76 41.07 20.33
N THR A 198 4.68 41.56 19.50
CA THR A 198 4.34 42.41 18.36
C THR A 198 3.96 41.56 17.14
N ILE A 199 3.34 42.19 16.13
CA ILE A 199 3.01 41.52 14.86
C ILE A 199 4.28 41.03 14.14
N GLU A 200 5.40 41.72 14.33
CA GLU A 200 6.71 41.33 13.79
C GLU A 200 7.21 40.02 14.43
N ASP A 201 7.04 39.84 15.74
CA ASP A 201 7.43 38.59 16.42
C ASP A 201 6.64 37.38 15.89
N LEU A 202 5.36 37.57 15.59
CA LEU A 202 4.51 36.53 15.01
C LEU A 202 4.90 36.18 13.56
N GLN A 203 5.27 37.18 12.76
CA GLN A 203 5.79 36.96 11.40
C GLN A 203 7.11 36.20 11.45
N ARG A 204 8.03 36.58 12.35
CA ARG A 204 9.32 35.89 12.52
C ARG A 204 9.16 34.43 12.96
N MET A 205 8.25 34.16 13.91
CA MET A 205 7.96 32.78 14.33
C MET A 205 7.34 31.92 13.21
N LYS A 206 6.58 32.55 12.31
CA LYS A 206 6.02 31.86 11.15
C LYS A 206 7.10 31.54 10.12
N GLU A 207 7.96 32.50 9.80
CA GLU A 207 9.09 32.32 8.89
C GLU A 207 10.08 31.27 9.40
N GLU A 208 10.41 31.28 10.70
CA GLU A 208 11.28 30.26 11.32
C GLU A 208 10.68 28.84 11.23
N ARG A 209 9.35 28.71 11.36
CA ARG A 209 8.67 27.42 11.20
C ARG A 209 8.64 26.98 9.73
N GLU A 210 8.34 27.88 8.82
CA GLU A 210 8.31 27.60 7.37
C GLU A 210 9.70 27.24 6.86
N ALA A 211 10.76 27.93 7.31
CA ALA A 211 12.14 27.62 6.97
C ALA A 211 12.59 26.25 7.48
N LYS A 212 12.17 25.84 8.69
CA LYS A 212 12.42 24.47 9.19
C LYS A 212 11.74 23.40 8.34
N ILE A 213 10.50 23.65 7.91
CA ILE A 213 9.74 22.69 7.09
C ILE A 213 10.31 22.61 5.66
N LEU A 214 10.80 23.72 5.11
CA LEU A 214 11.37 23.79 3.75
C LEU A 214 12.86 23.46 3.66
N GLY A 215 13.61 23.60 4.76
CA GLY A 215 15.02 23.25 4.84
C GLY A 215 15.26 21.75 4.65
N ASP A 216 14.38 20.93 5.22
CA ASP A 216 14.44 19.46 5.12
C ASP A 216 14.15 18.91 3.71
N LEU A 217 13.71 19.76 2.76
CA LEU A 217 13.35 19.35 1.40
C LEU A 217 14.42 19.68 0.34
N LYS A 218 15.51 20.38 0.70
CA LYS A 218 16.52 20.86 -0.27
C LYS A 218 17.82 20.05 -0.34
N GLU A 219 18.00 19.02 0.49
CA GLU A 219 19.27 18.25 0.50
C GLU A 219 19.36 17.14 -0.55
N ASP A 220 18.28 16.78 -1.28
CA ASP A 220 18.29 15.60 -2.16
C ASP A 220 18.13 15.87 -3.68
N LEU A 221 18.46 17.06 -4.18
CA LEU A 221 18.48 17.29 -5.65
C LEU A 221 19.89 17.58 -6.15
N PRO A 222 20.56 16.64 -6.87
CA PRO A 222 21.79 16.94 -7.57
C PRO A 222 21.51 17.97 -8.67
N LYS A 223 22.13 19.13 -8.54
CA LYS A 223 22.27 20.11 -9.62
C LYS A 223 23.46 19.66 -10.43
N ASP A 224 23.24 19.18 -11.65
CA ASP A 224 24.08 19.45 -12.82
C ASP A 224 23.37 18.88 -14.06
N GLU A 225 23.56 19.55 -15.20
CA GLU A 225 22.97 19.30 -16.53
C GLU A 225 21.61 19.96 -16.82
N THR A 226 21.59 21.29 -16.95
CA THR A 226 20.84 21.96 -18.03
C THR A 226 21.45 23.34 -18.33
N ASP A 227 22.72 23.36 -18.77
CA ASP A 227 23.31 24.52 -19.45
C ASP A 227 23.82 24.06 -20.81
N ASP A 228 22.91 23.66 -21.69
CA ASP A 228 23.14 23.56 -23.13
C ASP A 228 21.75 23.58 -23.77
N LEU A 229 21.39 24.71 -24.39
CA LEU A 229 20.32 24.92 -25.40
C LEU A 229 19.67 26.32 -25.31
N ILE A 230 20.43 27.39 -25.03
CA ILE A 230 20.03 28.75 -25.48
C ILE A 230 21.28 29.52 -25.95
N SER A 231 21.81 29.15 -27.12
CA SER A 231 22.67 30.02 -27.92
C SER A 231 22.54 29.68 -29.39
N SER A 232 21.39 29.98 -29.98
CA SER A 232 21.25 30.17 -31.44
C SER A 232 20.00 31.01 -31.72
N LYS A 233 20.10 32.30 -31.43
CA LYS A 233 19.32 33.37 -32.07
C LYS A 233 20.10 34.65 -31.81
N ASP A 234 20.96 34.99 -32.75
CA ASP A 234 21.01 36.27 -33.46
C ASP A 234 22.05 36.20 -34.58
#